data_AF-A0A2A8S5K2-F1
#
_entry.id   AF-A0A2A8S5K2-F1
#
_cell.length_a   1.000
_cell.length_b   1.000
_cell.length_c   1.000
_cell.angle_alpha   90.00
_cell.angle_beta   90.00
_cell.angle_gamma   90.00
#
_symmetry.space_group_name_H-M   'P 1'
#
loop_
_entity.id
_entity.type
_entity.pdbx_description
1 polymer ?
#
loop_
_entity_poly.entity_id
_entity_poly.type
_entity_poly.pdbx_seq_one_letter_code
_entity_poly.pdbx_strand_id
1 'polypeptide(L)'
;MRKYDIVIANSGEYYVNSRFHFRRKAENGRVIKLFTTTVKRLKDELKLKPAELGFLYKLLPYVHYDTNMICADPFSKPEEIQFLNKRQIAWLVEMEEKKTSKTLDKLRKVGVVAETIRQNDKRDRIYTLNPYVFFRKSGQPDDTLRGLFASTPYGK
;
A
#
# COMPACT_ATOMS: atom_id res chain seq x y z
N MET A 1 -5.68 18.89 15.01
CA MET A 1 -5.64 18.40 13.61
C MET A 1 -4.46 17.47 13.47
N ARG A 2 -4.65 16.22 13.02
CA ARG A 2 -3.49 15.35 12.72
C ARG A 2 -2.89 15.83 11.40
N LYS A 3 -1.56 15.93 11.36
CA LYS A 3 -0.77 16.49 10.25
C LYS A 3 -0.97 15.77 8.90
N TYR A 4 -1.71 14.65 8.85
CA TYR A 4 -1.80 13.73 7.72
C TYR A 4 -3.23 13.30 7.35
N ASP A 5 -4.26 14.06 7.76
CA ASP A 5 -5.64 13.69 7.43
C ASP A 5 -5.92 13.91 5.93
N ILE A 6 -6.13 12.80 5.21
CA ILE A 6 -6.44 12.80 3.77
C ILE A 6 -7.92 13.10 3.52
N VAL A 7 -8.80 12.66 4.42
CA VAL A 7 -10.24 12.96 4.39
C VAL A 7 -10.56 13.81 5.62
N ILE A 8 -11.13 14.99 5.40
CA ILE A 8 -11.46 15.98 6.42
C ILE A 8 -12.99 16.05 6.49
N ALA A 9 -13.56 15.77 7.66
CA ALA A 9 -14.98 16.01 7.89
C ALA A 9 -15.16 17.44 8.42
N ASN A 10 -16.05 18.23 7.80
CA ASN A 10 -16.42 19.57 8.25
C ASN A 10 -17.92 19.76 8.07
N SER A 11 -18.63 20.03 9.16
CA SER A 11 -20.08 20.33 9.15
C SER A 11 -20.96 19.33 8.39
N GLY A 12 -20.65 18.03 8.50
CA GLY A 12 -21.41 16.95 7.83
C GLY A 12 -20.97 16.67 6.39
N GLU A 13 -20.05 17.46 5.84
CA GLU A 13 -19.44 17.26 4.53
C GLU A 13 -18.04 16.64 4.67
N TYR A 14 -17.66 15.84 3.67
CA TYR A 14 -16.34 15.21 3.62
C TYR A 14 -15.53 15.78 2.46
N TYR A 15 -14.35 16.27 2.79
CA TYR A 15 -13.42 16.88 1.85
C TYR A 15 -12.18 16.02 1.74
N VAL A 16 -11.65 15.88 0.52
CA VAL A 16 -10.33 15.28 0.33
C VAL A 16 -9.29 16.38 0.34
N ASN A 17 -8.29 16.25 1.21
CA ASN A 17 -7.23 17.22 1.34
C ASN A 17 -6.42 17.28 0.03
N SER A 18 -6.54 18.40 -0.69
CA SER A 18 -5.92 18.61 -2.00
C SER A 18 -4.38 18.62 -1.96
N ARG A 19 -3.79 18.77 -0.76
CA ARG A 19 -2.36 18.59 -0.53
C ARG A 19 -1.91 17.13 -0.69
N PHE A 20 -2.78 16.18 -0.37
CA PHE A 20 -2.47 14.75 -0.34
C PHE A 20 -3.13 13.96 -1.48
N HIS A 21 -4.22 14.48 -2.06
CA HIS A 21 -4.87 13.88 -3.23
C HIS A 21 -5.30 14.94 -4.23
N PHE A 22 -4.78 14.82 -5.45
CA PHE A 22 -5.08 15.77 -6.51
C PHE A 22 -4.99 15.08 -7.87
N ARG A 23 -5.73 15.61 -8.85
CA ARG A 23 -5.72 15.18 -10.26
C ARG A 23 -5.14 16.28 -11.13
N ARG A 24 -3.87 16.63 -10.89
CA ARG A 24 -3.11 17.63 -11.65
C ARG A 24 -1.64 17.25 -11.68
N LYS A 25 -0.84 17.96 -12.47
CA LYS A 25 0.62 17.81 -12.44
C LYS A 25 1.11 18.06 -11.01
N ALA A 26 1.85 17.11 -10.46
CA ALA A 26 2.44 17.27 -9.14
C ALA A 26 3.53 18.35 -9.19
N GLU A 27 3.47 19.29 -8.27
CA GLU A 27 4.50 20.33 -8.11
C GLU A 27 5.81 19.72 -7.56
N ASN A 28 5.70 18.66 -6.75
CA ASN A 28 6.83 17.92 -6.18
C ASN A 28 6.84 16.46 -6.65
N GLY A 29 8.03 15.89 -6.89
CA GLY A 29 8.19 14.53 -7.43
C GLY A 29 7.91 13.38 -6.44
N ARG A 30 7.71 13.66 -5.15
CA ARG A 30 7.50 12.65 -4.09
C ARG A 30 6.02 12.34 -3.88
N VAL A 31 5.33 11.94 -4.94
CA VAL A 31 3.90 11.66 -4.94
C VAL A 31 3.60 10.23 -5.34
N ILE A 32 2.44 9.76 -4.90
CA ILE A 32 1.92 8.42 -5.16
C ILE A 32 0.98 8.53 -6.35
N LYS A 33 1.39 7.98 -7.51
CA LYS A 33 0.54 7.96 -8.71
C LYS A 33 -0.38 6.74 -8.67
N LEU A 34 -1.68 6.99 -8.75
CA LEU A 34 -2.70 5.97 -8.86
C LEU A 34 -3.51 6.23 -10.13
N PHE A 35 -3.51 5.29 -11.07
CA PHE A 35 -4.29 5.41 -12.28
C PHE A 35 -5.73 4.96 -12.03
N THR A 36 -6.70 5.69 -12.58
CA THR A 36 -8.12 5.31 -12.48
C THR A 36 -8.39 3.93 -13.07
N THR A 37 -7.66 3.55 -14.12
CA THR A 37 -7.69 2.21 -14.70
C THR A 37 -7.29 1.13 -13.70
N THR A 38 -6.23 1.36 -12.92
CA THR A 38 -5.83 0.45 -11.83
C THR A 38 -6.96 0.31 -10.80
N VAL A 39 -7.57 1.42 -10.37
CA VAL A 39 -8.66 1.37 -9.37
C VAL A 39 -9.87 0.59 -9.91
N LYS A 40 -10.24 0.82 -11.18
CA LYS A 40 -11.28 0.03 -11.86
C LYS A 40 -10.91 -1.45 -11.90
N ARG A 41 -9.68 -1.80 -12.29
CA ARG A 41 -9.18 -3.18 -12.29
C ARG A 41 -9.32 -3.83 -10.92
N LEU A 42 -8.88 -3.15 -9.86
CA LEU A 42 -8.98 -3.66 -8.49
C LEU A 42 -10.43 -3.96 -8.08
N LYS A 43 -11.36 -3.08 -8.45
CA LYS A 43 -12.78 -3.23 -8.13
C LYS A 43 -13.45 -4.30 -9.00
N ASP A 44 -13.31 -4.19 -10.32
CA ASP A 44 -14.14 -4.89 -11.29
C ASP A 44 -13.56 -6.25 -11.67
N GLU A 45 -12.22 -6.38 -11.74
CA GLU A 45 -11.54 -7.64 -12.05
C GLU A 45 -11.16 -8.41 -10.78
N LEU A 46 -10.48 -7.75 -9.82
CA LEU A 46 -10.05 -8.39 -8.57
C LEU A 46 -11.13 -8.41 -7.47
N LYS A 47 -12.33 -7.90 -7.77
CA LYS A 47 -13.52 -7.91 -6.90
C LYS A 47 -13.25 -7.36 -5.50
N LEU A 48 -12.43 -6.30 -5.41
CA LEU A 48 -12.22 -5.57 -4.16
C LEU A 48 -13.44 -4.68 -3.85
N LYS A 49 -13.92 -4.79 -2.62
CA LYS A 49 -15.00 -3.99 -2.04
C LYS A 49 -14.49 -2.58 -1.71
N PRO A 50 -15.38 -1.57 -1.64
CA PRO A 50 -15.00 -0.21 -1.27
C PRO A 50 -14.17 -0.11 0.03
N ALA A 51 -14.48 -0.93 1.03
CA ALA A 51 -13.73 -0.97 2.29
C ALA A 51 -12.26 -1.43 2.10
N GLU A 52 -12.01 -2.36 1.18
CA GLU A 52 -10.66 -2.89 0.91
C GLU A 52 -9.84 -1.90 0.07
N LEU A 53 -10.51 -1.18 -0.85
CA LEU A 53 -9.91 -0.06 -1.57
C LEU A 53 -9.57 1.10 -0.63
N GLY A 54 -10.46 1.42 0.33
CA GLY A 54 -10.21 2.42 1.37
C GLY A 54 -9.04 2.03 2.28
N PHE A 55 -8.95 0.74 2.65
CA PHE A 55 -7.80 0.22 3.39
C PHE A 55 -6.48 0.38 2.61
N LEU A 56 -6.47 -0.01 1.33
CA LEU A 56 -5.29 0.18 0.46
C LEU A 56 -4.91 1.66 0.36
N TYR A 57 -5.90 2.54 0.22
CA TYR A 57 -5.68 3.98 0.15
C TYR A 57 -5.03 4.55 1.42
N LYS A 58 -5.47 4.10 2.60
CA LYS A 58 -4.86 4.47 3.89
C LYS A 58 -3.42 3.96 4.05
N LEU A 59 -3.05 2.87 3.37
CA LEU A 59 -1.69 2.33 3.39
C LEU A 59 -0.70 3.10 2.53
N LEU A 60 -1.16 3.78 1.47
CA LEU A 60 -0.28 4.42 0.49
C LEU A 60 0.80 5.34 1.11
N PRO A 61 0.50 6.19 2.10
CA PRO A 61 1.52 7.04 2.73
C PRO A 61 2.69 6.28 3.35
N TYR A 62 2.49 5.01 3.71
CA TYR A 62 3.48 4.16 4.39
C TYR A 62 4.27 3.26 3.42
N VAL A 63 4.16 3.49 2.12
CA VAL A 63 4.89 2.73 1.11
C VAL A 63 6.25 3.35 0.86
N HIS A 64 7.30 2.57 1.08
CA HIS A 64 8.69 2.96 0.87
C HIS A 64 8.95 3.40 -0.57
N TYR A 65 9.77 4.45 -0.75
CA TYR A 65 10.00 5.08 -2.05
C TYR A 65 10.62 4.13 -3.07
N ASP A 66 11.67 3.42 -2.68
CA ASP A 66 12.46 2.61 -3.61
C ASP A 66 12.02 1.14 -3.65
N THR A 67 11.54 0.59 -2.53
CA THR A 67 11.31 -0.86 -2.37
C THR A 67 9.84 -1.26 -2.39
N ASN A 68 8.92 -0.28 -2.37
CA ASN A 68 7.49 -0.52 -2.31
C ASN A 68 7.03 -1.32 -1.04
N MET A 69 7.89 -1.44 -0.03
CA MET A 69 7.57 -2.07 1.26
C MET A 69 6.70 -1.17 2.14
N ILE A 70 5.81 -1.76 2.94
CA ILE A 70 5.04 -1.04 3.95
C ILE A 70 5.90 -0.83 5.20
N CYS A 71 6.16 0.42 5.56
CA CYS A 71 7.12 0.82 6.59
C CYS A 71 6.72 2.09 7.34
N ALA A 72 7.33 2.31 8.49
CA ALA A 72 7.05 3.47 9.35
C ALA A 72 7.52 4.79 8.73
N ASP A 73 8.73 4.79 8.14
CA ASP A 73 9.27 5.93 7.39
C ASP A 73 9.46 5.57 5.91
N PRO A 74 8.58 6.06 5.02
CA PRO A 74 8.61 5.74 3.60
C PRO A 74 9.77 6.40 2.83
N PHE A 75 10.58 7.24 3.47
CA PHE A 75 11.74 7.92 2.85
C PHE A 75 13.08 7.57 3.52
N SER A 76 13.08 6.59 4.43
CA SER A 76 14.30 6.04 5.02
C SER A 76 15.21 5.43 3.94
N LYS A 77 16.48 5.18 4.27
CA LYS A 77 17.35 4.40 3.38
C LYS A 77 16.91 2.93 3.39
N PRO A 78 17.15 2.16 2.31
CA PRO A 78 16.76 0.75 2.25
C PRO A 78 17.27 -0.11 3.42
N GLU A 79 18.47 0.19 3.93
CA GLU A 79 19.11 -0.54 5.03
C GLU A 79 18.51 -0.20 6.41
N GLU A 80 17.75 0.90 6.49
CA GLU A 80 17.15 1.45 7.70
C GLU A 80 15.63 1.22 7.77
N ILE A 81 15.05 0.49 6.79
CA ILE A 81 13.61 0.28 6.70
C ILE A 81 13.08 -0.42 7.96
N GLN A 82 12.18 0.27 8.65
CA GLN A 82 11.38 -0.26 9.74
C GLN A 82 10.01 -0.73 9.21
N PHE A 83 9.90 -2.03 8.92
CA PHE A 83 8.66 -2.63 8.42
C PHE A 83 7.55 -2.63 9.48
N LEU A 84 6.30 -2.53 9.01
CA LEU A 84 5.13 -2.53 9.88
C LEU A 84 4.47 -3.93 9.89
N ASN A 85 4.32 -4.51 11.07
CA ASN A 85 3.56 -5.76 11.24
C ASN A 85 2.04 -5.52 11.20
N LYS A 86 1.24 -6.60 11.20
CA LYS A 86 -0.24 -6.53 11.11
C LYS A 86 -0.86 -5.62 12.18
N ARG A 87 -0.36 -5.68 13.42
CA ARG A 87 -0.86 -4.88 14.54
C ARG A 87 -0.57 -3.39 14.36
N GLN A 88 0.64 -3.05 13.95
CA GLN A 88 1.03 -1.67 13.68
C GLN A 88 0.25 -1.10 12.49
N ILE A 89 0.06 -1.89 11.44
CA ILE A 89 -0.80 -1.52 10.30
C ILE A 89 -2.23 -1.23 10.78
N ALA A 90 -2.80 -2.13 11.60
CA ALA A 90 -4.16 -1.98 12.14
C ALA A 90 -4.33 -0.67 12.91
N TRP A 91 -3.34 -0.32 13.73
CA TRP A 91 -3.31 0.95 14.46
C TRP A 91 -3.24 2.16 13.51
N LEU A 92 -2.35 2.14 12.52
CA LEU A 92 -2.18 3.25 11.56
C LEU A 92 -3.40 3.48 10.67
N VAL A 93 -4.08 2.40 10.25
CA VAL A 93 -5.29 2.49 9.41
C VAL A 93 -6.57 2.65 10.23
N GLU A 94 -6.46 2.64 11.56
CA GLU A 94 -7.57 2.73 12.52
C GLU A 94 -8.63 1.65 12.29
N MET A 95 -8.18 0.40 12.21
CA MET A 95 -9.03 -0.76 12.02
C MET A 95 -8.71 -1.84 13.04
N GLU A 96 -9.73 -2.62 13.42
CA GLU A 96 -9.55 -3.80 14.26
C GLU A 96 -8.49 -4.74 13.68
N GLU A 97 -7.62 -5.31 14.52
CA GLU A 97 -6.53 -6.21 14.09
C GLU A 97 -7.03 -7.41 13.29
N LYS A 98 -8.14 -8.04 13.71
CA LYS A 98 -8.73 -9.19 13.02
C LYS A 98 -9.20 -8.82 11.61
N LYS A 99 -9.86 -7.66 11.48
CA LYS A 99 -10.33 -7.14 10.18
C LYS A 99 -9.15 -6.76 9.30
N THR A 100 -8.12 -6.14 9.86
CA THR A 100 -6.87 -5.80 9.17
C THR A 100 -6.18 -7.05 8.64
N SER A 101 -6.01 -8.09 9.47
CA SER A 101 -5.41 -9.36 9.03
C SER A 101 -6.19 -9.98 7.88
N LYS A 102 -7.52 -10.10 7.99
CA LYS A 102 -8.36 -10.64 6.92
C LYS A 102 -8.24 -9.84 5.62
N THR A 103 -8.14 -8.52 5.73
CA THR A 103 -7.99 -7.63 4.58
C THR A 103 -6.63 -7.83 3.91
N LEU A 104 -5.54 -7.85 4.68
CA LEU A 104 -4.19 -8.15 4.16
C LEU A 104 -4.12 -9.54 3.51
N ASP A 105 -4.72 -10.55 4.14
CA ASP A 105 -4.75 -11.92 3.60
C ASP A 105 -5.54 -11.98 2.28
N LYS A 106 -6.64 -11.22 2.16
CA LYS A 106 -7.39 -11.09 0.92
C LYS A 106 -6.56 -10.41 -0.17
N LEU A 107 -5.95 -9.26 0.14
CA LEU A 107 -5.08 -8.52 -0.80
C LEU A 107 -3.91 -9.38 -1.28
N ARG A 108 -3.35 -10.22 -0.40
CA ARG A 108 -2.32 -11.19 -0.76
C ARG A 108 -2.83 -12.24 -1.74
N LYS A 109 -4.00 -12.82 -1.48
CA LYS A 109 -4.61 -13.84 -2.36
C LYS A 109 -4.89 -13.32 -3.76
N VAL A 110 -5.26 -12.05 -3.90
CA VAL A 110 -5.50 -11.42 -5.21
C VAL A 110 -4.26 -10.75 -5.81
N GLY A 111 -3.07 -10.97 -5.23
CA GLY A 111 -1.80 -10.49 -5.77
C GLY A 111 -1.56 -8.98 -5.62
N VAL A 112 -2.31 -8.27 -4.79
CA VAL A 112 -2.10 -6.84 -4.54
C VAL A 112 -0.94 -6.61 -3.57
N VAL A 113 -0.74 -7.51 -2.61
CA VAL A 113 0.33 -7.46 -1.61
C VAL A 113 1.11 -8.78 -1.62
N ALA A 114 2.43 -8.71 -1.53
CA ALA A 114 3.27 -9.86 -1.20
C ALA A 114 3.58 -9.84 0.30
N GLU A 115 3.68 -11.04 0.89
CA GLU A 115 4.07 -11.23 2.28
C GLU A 115 5.37 -12.03 2.32
N THR A 116 6.42 -11.44 2.89
CA THR A 116 7.71 -12.12 3.12
C THR A 116 7.82 -12.47 4.61
N ILE A 117 8.23 -13.70 4.89
CA ILE A 117 8.39 -14.23 6.25
C ILE A 117 9.88 -14.38 6.52
N ARG A 118 10.40 -13.73 7.56
CA ARG A 118 11.78 -13.99 8.00
C ARG A 118 11.84 -15.30 8.78
N GLN A 119 12.88 -16.11 8.56
CA GLN A 119 12.97 -17.47 9.12
C GLN A 119 12.95 -17.51 10.65
N ASN A 120 13.44 -16.45 11.32
CA ASN A 120 13.66 -16.46 12.77
C ASN A 120 12.42 -16.08 13.60
N ASP A 121 11.45 -15.35 13.03
CA ASP A 121 10.18 -15.07 13.70
C ASP A 121 9.03 -15.09 12.68
N LYS A 122 8.11 -16.05 12.84
CA LYS A 122 6.89 -16.11 12.01
C LYS A 122 5.95 -14.91 12.26
N ARG A 123 6.24 -14.01 13.19
CA ARG A 123 5.52 -12.75 13.39
C ARG A 123 6.18 -11.60 12.62
N ASP A 124 7.42 -11.76 12.19
CA ASP A 124 8.14 -10.82 11.31
C ASP A 124 7.67 -10.99 9.87
N ARG A 125 6.51 -10.40 9.61
CA ARG A 125 5.90 -10.29 8.29
C ARG A 125 6.27 -8.95 7.68
N ILE A 126 6.91 -8.99 6.53
CA ILE A 126 7.13 -7.83 5.68
C ILE A 126 6.06 -7.84 4.60
N TYR A 127 5.36 -6.72 4.44
CA TYR A 127 4.37 -6.54 3.39
C TYR A 127 4.92 -5.63 2.30
N THR A 128 4.84 -6.08 1.05
CA THR A 128 5.28 -5.31 -0.13
C THR A 128 4.08 -5.11 -1.04
N LEU A 129 3.89 -3.91 -1.58
CA LEU A 129 2.82 -3.63 -2.53
C LEU A 129 3.25 -3.94 -3.97
N ASN A 130 2.33 -4.55 -4.72
CA ASN A 130 2.56 -4.92 -6.11
C ASN A 130 2.81 -3.67 -6.97
N PRO A 131 3.98 -3.54 -7.65
CA PRO A 131 4.28 -2.38 -8.49
C PRO A 131 3.33 -2.21 -9.68
N TYR A 132 2.69 -3.29 -10.16
CA TYR A 132 1.68 -3.24 -11.22
C TYR A 132 0.32 -2.75 -10.75
N VAL A 133 0.14 -2.61 -9.43
CA VAL A 133 -1.01 -1.93 -8.83
C VAL A 133 -0.63 -0.50 -8.49
N PHE A 134 0.48 -0.35 -7.75
CA PHE A 134 0.95 0.95 -7.30
C PHE A 134 2.47 0.98 -7.31
N PHE A 135 3.06 2.00 -7.92
CA PHE A 135 4.51 2.20 -7.90
C PHE A 135 4.85 3.66 -7.59
N ARG A 136 5.78 3.85 -6.64
CA ARG A 136 6.09 5.15 -6.06
C ARG A 136 7.16 5.92 -6.83
N LYS A 137 8.14 5.21 -7.39
CA LYS A 137 9.22 5.80 -8.18
C LYS A 137 8.76 6.09 -9.61
N SER A 138 9.40 7.06 -10.24
CA SER A 138 9.27 7.26 -11.69
C SER A 138 9.97 6.14 -12.46
N GLY A 139 9.48 5.83 -13.66
CA GLY A 139 10.05 4.76 -14.46
C GLY A 139 9.43 3.40 -14.12
N GLN A 140 10.25 2.36 -14.14
CA GLN A 140 9.80 0.98 -13.92
C GLN A 140 10.37 0.43 -12.61
N PRO A 141 9.66 -0.48 -11.93
CA PRO A 141 10.22 -1.28 -10.85
C PRO A 141 11.42 -2.09 -11.32
N ASP A 142 12.38 -2.34 -10.43
CA ASP A 142 13.50 -3.23 -10.72
C ASP A 142 13.02 -4.69 -10.92
N ASP A 143 13.89 -5.52 -11.51
CA ASP A 143 13.53 -6.89 -11.87
C ASP A 143 13.29 -7.79 -10.66
N THR A 144 13.86 -7.49 -9.50
CA THR A 144 13.58 -8.22 -8.25
C THR A 144 12.14 -7.98 -7.82
N LEU A 145 11.73 -6.71 -7.76
CA LEU A 145 10.37 -6.32 -7.39
C LEU A 145 9.34 -6.81 -8.42
N ARG A 146 9.68 -6.79 -9.71
CA ARG A 146 8.83 -7.37 -10.77
C ARG A 146 8.70 -8.88 -10.60
N GLY A 147 9.82 -9.58 -10.42
CA GLY A 147 9.87 -11.02 -10.25
C GLY A 147 9.08 -11.50 -9.04
N LEU A 148 9.11 -10.74 -7.93
CA LEU A 148 8.34 -11.03 -6.71
C LEU A 148 6.82 -11.20 -6.97
N PHE A 149 6.26 -10.47 -7.94
CA PHE A 149 4.83 -10.49 -8.26
C PHE A 149 4.46 -11.20 -9.55
N ALA A 150 5.38 -11.30 -10.52
CA ALA A 150 5.12 -11.89 -11.83
C ALA A 150 5.61 -13.34 -11.97
N SER A 151 6.48 -13.81 -11.07
CA SER A 151 7.02 -15.17 -11.15
C SER A 151 5.96 -16.24 -10.87
N THR A 152 6.10 -17.37 -11.55
CA THR A 152 5.28 -18.56 -11.36
C THR A 152 6.11 -19.66 -10.69
N PRO A 153 5.51 -20.48 -9.82
CA PRO A 153 6.20 -21.66 -9.28
C PRO A 153 6.68 -22.59 -10.40
N TYR A 154 7.88 -23.14 -10.25
CA TYR A 154 8.38 -24.18 -11.13
C TYR A 154 7.53 -25.46 -10.96
N GLY A 155 7.09 -26.05 -12.07
CA GLY A 155 6.36 -27.33 -12.07
C GLY A 155 4.90 -27.27 -11.61
N LYS A 156 4.22 -26.14 -11.82
CA LYS A 156 2.75 -26.05 -11.74
C LYS A 156 2.08 -26.40 -13.05
#